data_AF-A0A3P8K4X7-F1
#
_entry.id   AF-A0A3P8K4X7-F1
#
_cell.length_a   1.000
_cell.length_b   1.000
_cell.length_c   1.000
_cell.angle_alpha   90.00
_cell.angle_beta   90.00
_cell.angle_gamma   90.00
#
_symmetry.space_group_name_H-M   'P 1'
#
loop_
_entity.id
_entity.type
_entity.pdbx_description
1 polymer ?
#
loop_
_entity_poly.entity_id
_entity_poly.type
_entity_poly.pdbx_seq_one_letter_code
_entity_poly.pdbx_strand_id
1 'polypeptide(L)' 'MHAIAQWWDSVELWLTGLPYVLQVSLVMVVLAVIAMLVVRVLSALIDRVADALDARLERSGRADVAGQRAGEGNDESV' A
#
# COMPACT_ATOMS: atom_id res chain seq x y z
N MET A 1 31.65 0.59 -3.55
CA MET A 1 30.98 1.17 -4.74
C MET A 1 31.41 0.52 -6.05
N HIS A 2 32.70 0.23 -6.30
CA HIS A 2 33.14 -0.40 -7.56
C HIS A 2 32.70 -1.86 -7.75
N ALA A 3 32.63 -2.66 -6.67
CA ALA A 3 32.21 -4.06 -6.77
C ALA A 3 30.79 -4.24 -7.35
N ILE A 4 29.85 -3.35 -6.97
CA ILE A 4 28.48 -3.38 -7.47
C ILE A 4 28.44 -2.96 -8.95
N ALA A 5 29.20 -1.92 -9.32
CA ALA A 5 29.27 -1.46 -10.71
C ALA A 5 29.87 -2.53 -11.64
N GLN A 6 30.91 -3.25 -11.20
CA GLN A 6 31.54 -4.30 -12.00
C GLN A 6 30.67 -5.55 -12.13
N TRP A 7 29.89 -5.88 -11.10
CA TRP A 7 28.88 -6.92 -11.20
C TRP A 7 27.75 -6.51 -12.16
N TRP A 8 27.28 -5.27 -12.08
CA TRP A 8 26.27 -4.73 -13.00
C TRP A 8 26.75 -4.71 -14.45
N ASP A 9 28.01 -4.35 -14.71
CA ASP A 9 28.63 -4.40 -16.04
C ASP A 9 28.60 -5.83 -16.63
N SER A 10 28.82 -6.85 -15.81
CA SER A 10 28.67 -8.25 -16.22
C SER A 10 27.21 -8.62 -16.52
N VAL A 11 26.26 -8.09 -15.76
CA VAL A 11 24.82 -8.27 -15.99
C VAL A 11 24.39 -7.59 -17.30
N GLU A 12 24.91 -6.41 -17.60
CA GLU A 12 24.66 -5.67 -18.84
C GLU A 12 25.18 -6.43 -20.06
N LEU A 13 26.40 -6.99 -19.99
CA LEU A 13 26.94 -7.86 -21.03
C LEU A 13 26.10 -9.11 -21.25
N TRP A 14 25.62 -9.74 -20.18
CA TRP A 14 24.73 -10.89 -20.29
C TRP A 14 23.38 -10.52 -20.92
N LEU A 15 22.78 -9.40 -20.52
CA LEU A 15 21.51 -8.91 -21.07
C LEU A 15 21.62 -8.54 -22.55
N THR A 16 22.70 -7.87 -22.95
CA THR A 16 22.93 -7.49 -24.35
C THR A 16 23.33 -8.67 -25.23
N GLY A 17 23.92 -9.72 -24.65
CA GLY A 17 24.23 -10.98 -25.33
C GLY A 17 23.01 -11.89 -25.57
N LEU A 18 21.87 -11.62 -24.95
CA LEU A 18 20.64 -12.39 -25.16
C LEU A 18 19.95 -12.03 -26.50
N PRO A 19 19.31 -13.00 -27.18
CA PRO A 19 18.48 -12.73 -28.34
C PRO A 19 17.26 -11.87 -27.98
N TYR A 20 16.80 -11.04 -28.93
CA TYR A 20 15.75 -10.03 -28.74
C TYR A 20 14.48 -10.54 -28.05
N VAL A 21 14.03 -11.76 -28.40
CA VAL A 21 12.84 -12.38 -27.79
C VAL A 21 13.01 -12.59 -26.28
N LEU A 22 14.20 -13.00 -25.83
CA LEU A 22 14.49 -13.20 -24.41
C LEU A 22 14.62 -11.87 -23.66
N GLN A 23 15.20 -10.84 -24.29
CA GLN A 23 15.25 -9.49 -23.70
C GLN A 23 13.85 -8.93 -23.44
N VAL A 24 12.98 -8.96 -24.46
CA VAL A 24 11.59 -8.47 -24.33
C VAL A 24 10.83 -9.29 -23.29
N SER A 25 11.00 -10.61 -23.27
CA SER A 25 10.37 -11.48 -22.27
C SER A 25 10.81 -11.12 -20.85
N LEU A 26 12.11 -10.91 -20.62
CA LEU A 26 12.65 -10.44 -19.34
C LEU A 26 12.05 -9.10 -18.93
N VAL A 27 12.00 -8.12 -19.85
CA VAL A 27 11.39 -6.81 -19.59
C VAL A 27 9.92 -6.95 -19.19
N MET A 28 9.15 -7.77 -19.92
CA MET A 28 7.74 -8.01 -19.61
C MET A 28 7.53 -8.65 -18.24
N VAL A 29 8.39 -9.60 -17.85
CA VAL A 29 8.37 -10.22 -16.53
C VAL A 29 8.69 -9.20 -15.43
N VAL A 30 9.76 -8.41 -15.61
CA VAL A 30 10.16 -7.37 -14.65
C VAL A 30 9.04 -6.33 -14.50
N LEU A 31 8.46 -5.86 -15.60
CA LEU A 31 7.33 -4.93 -15.59
C LEU A 31 6.12 -5.53 -14.86
N ALA A 32 5.78 -6.79 -15.11
CA ALA A 32 4.67 -7.46 -14.43
C ALA A 32 4.90 -7.53 -12.91
N VAL A 33 6.11 -7.89 -12.47
CA VAL A 33 6.47 -7.92 -11.04
C VAL A 33 6.38 -6.52 -10.43
N ILE A 34 6.91 -5.49 -11.10
CA ILE A 34 6.82 -4.10 -10.63
C ILE A 34 5.35 -3.66 -10.54
N ALA A 35 4.53 -3.97 -11.54
CA ALA A 35 3.11 -3.64 -11.53
C ALA A 35 2.39 -4.31 -10.34
N MET A 36 2.65 -5.60 -10.08
CA MET A 36 2.10 -6.30 -8.92
C MET A 36 2.55 -5.66 -7.59
N LEU A 37 3.82 -5.26 -7.49
CA LEU A 37 4.35 -4.56 -6.31
C LEU A 37 3.65 -3.21 -6.12
N VAL A 38 3.49 -2.42 -7.18
CA VAL A 38 2.79 -1.14 -7.14
C VAL A 38 1.35 -1.31 -6.68
N VAL A 39 0.62 -2.27 -7.25
CA VAL A 39 -0.75 -2.60 -6.83
C VAL A 39 -0.77 -2.98 -5.36
N ARG A 40 0.12 -3.86 -4.91
CA ARG A 40 0.18 -4.31 -3.51
C ARG A 40 0.48 -3.16 -2.54
N VAL A 41 1.37 -2.24 -2.91
CA VAL A 41 1.69 -1.05 -2.12
C VAL A 41 0.49 -0.11 -2.06
N LEU A 42 -0.17 0.13 -3.21
CA LEU A 42 -1.33 0.99 -3.28
C LEU A 42 -2.50 0.43 -2.47
N SER A 43 -2.78 -0.87 -2.58
CA SER A 43 -3.79 -1.55 -1.76
C SER A 43 -3.47 -1.41 -0.27
N ALA A 44 -2.24 -1.69 0.15
CA ALA A 44 -1.85 -1.55 1.55
C ALA A 44 -1.95 -0.09 2.06
N LEU A 45 -1.75 0.90 1.18
CA LEU A 45 -1.94 2.30 1.53
C LEU A 45 -3.43 2.64 1.70
N ILE A 46 -4.29 2.16 0.80
CA ILE A 46 -5.75 2.34 0.88
C ILE A 46 -6.29 1.71 2.16
N ASP A 47 -5.89 0.48 2.49
CA ASP A 47 -6.35 -0.24 3.68
C ASP A 47 -6.00 0.54 4.96
N ARG A 48 -4.75 1.06 5.05
CA ARG A 48 -4.34 1.90 6.18
C ARG A 48 -5.17 3.17 6.33
N VAL A 49 -5.57 3.78 5.22
CA VAL A 49 -6.40 4.99 5.25
C VAL A 49 -7.82 4.64 5.68
N ALA A 50 -8.39 3.54 5.17
CA ALA A 50 -9.69 3.03 5.56
C ALA A 50 -9.74 2.73 7.07
N ASP A 51 -8.77 1.96 7.58
CA ASP A 51 -8.66 1.63 9.01
C ASP A 51 -8.58 2.88 9.89
N ALA A 52 -7.83 3.90 9.44
CA ALA A 52 -7.70 5.16 10.16
C ALA A 52 -9.01 5.96 10.17
N LEU A 53 -9.80 5.91 9.09
CA LEU A 53 -11.10 6.57 9.01
C LEU A 53 -12.13 5.86 9.89
N ASP A 54 -12.21 4.54 9.83
CA ASP A 54 -13.11 3.75 10.67
C ASP A 54 -12.82 3.97 12.16
N ALA A 55 -11.55 3.95 12.56
CA ALA A 55 -11.15 4.25 13.94
C ALA A 55 -11.56 5.65 14.41
N ARG A 56 -11.66 6.63 13.49
CA ARG A 56 -12.16 7.99 13.80
C ARG A 56 -13.68 8.02 13.90
N LEU A 57 -14.38 7.31 13.04
CA LEU A 57 -15.85 7.22 13.03
C LEU A 57 -16.40 6.51 14.27
N GLU A 58 -15.78 5.40 14.67
CA GLU A 58 -16.13 4.71 15.92
C GLU A 58 -15.98 5.63 17.15
N ARG A 59 -14.95 6.47 17.15
CA ARG A 59 -14.73 7.44 18.23
C ARG A 59 -15.79 8.54 18.27
N SER A 60 -16.26 9.02 17.12
CA SER A 60 -17.38 9.97 17.07
C SER A 60 -18.71 9.35 17.50
N GLY A 61 -19.00 8.12 17.06
CA GLY A 61 -20.25 7.43 17.43
C GLY A 61 -20.35 7.17 18.94
N ARG A 62 -19.23 6.85 19.60
CA ARG A 62 -19.21 6.70 21.07
C ARG A 62 -19.52 8.01 21.81
N ALA A 63 -19.06 9.15 21.29
CA ALA A 63 -19.31 10.46 21.90
C ALA A 63 -20.79 10.86 21.79
N ASP A 64 -21.42 10.55 20.66
CA ASP A 64 -22.84 10.81 20.39
C ASP A 64 -23.76 10.02 21.34
N VAL A 65 -23.51 8.70 21.50
CA VAL A 65 -24.27 7.84 22.42
C VAL A 65 -24.11 8.25 23.89
N ALA A 66 -22.92 8.72 24.29
CA ALA A 66 -22.69 9.23 25.64
C ALA A 66 -23.44 10.55 25.89
N GLY A 67 -23.54 11.42 24.88
CA GLY A 67 -24.32 12.66 24.94
C GLY A 67 -25.82 12.41 25.04
N GLN A 68 -26.35 11.45 24.28
CA GLN A 68 -27.76 11.08 24.28
C GLN A 68 -28.22 10.58 25.67
N ARG A 69 -27.47 9.67 26.30
CA ARG A 69 -27.80 9.16 27.65
C ARG A 69 -27.74 10.23 28.74
N ALA A 70 -26.84 11.20 28.60
CA ALA A 70 -26.77 12.32 29.54
C ALA A 70 -27.96 13.28 29.38
N GLY A 71 -28.51 13.41 28.17
CA GLY A 71 -29.73 14.17 27.90
C GLY A 71 -31.01 13.49 28.40
N GLU A 72 -31.16 12.19 28.17
CA GLU A 72 -32.35 11.41 28.61
C GLU A 72 -32.47 11.35 30.14
N GLY A 73 -31.36 11.18 30.87
CA GLY A 73 -31.39 11.13 32.34
C GLY A 73 -31.72 12.47 33.01
N ASN A 74 -31.59 13.59 32.29
CA ASN A 74 -31.98 14.92 32.79
C ASN A 74 -33.49 15.17 32.61
N ASP A 75 -34.11 14.59 31.57
CA ASP A 75 -35.54 14.76 31.27
C ASP A 75 -36.45 13.89 32.17
N GLU A 76 -35.96 12.74 32.64
CA GLU A 76 -36.68 11.88 33.61
C GLU A 76 -36.66 12.40 35.06
N SER A 77 -35.94 13.51 35.33
CA SER A 77 -35.73 14.06 36.68
C SER A 77 -36.54 15.31 36.99
N VAL A 78 -37.47 15.72 36.11
CA VAL A 78 -38.34 16.90 36.25
C VAL A 78 -39.79 16.51 36.52
#